data_AF-A0A2H0Z3J6-F1
#
_entry.id   AF-A0A2H0Z3J6-F1
#
_cell.length_a   1.000
_cell.length_b   1.000
_cell.length_c   1.000
_cell.angle_alpha   90.00
_cell.angle_beta   90.00
_cell.angle_gamma   90.00
#
_symmetry.space_group_name_H-M   'P 1'
#
loop_
_entity.id
_entity.type
_entity.pdbx_description
1 polymer ?
#
loop_
_entity_poly.entity_id
_entity_poly.type
_entity_poly.pdbx_seq_one_letter_code
_entity_poly.pdbx_strand_id
1 'polypeptide(L)'
;RYSNYFSGSIDYSFMVAKGNNSQPLAGFIDAFSKEEIPHQEYFLDFDQRHDIAVNVNFNVPRNEGPELFGIKPLSDFNFNVLFQAGSGLPYTPYVDPTVRIEVNSARKPWTSTVDIRAVKKIWIFDFATSVFVEVTNLFDTENVRYVYSRTGKPFDTGQAGLVGSSPDADHNPAYLDPPRIIKAGIQLIL
;
A
#
# COMPACT_ATOMS: atom_id res chain seq x y z
N ARG A 1 19.86 3.77 -13.90
CA ARG A 1 21.18 3.47 -14.51
C ARG A 1 21.94 2.54 -13.55
N TYR A 2 22.56 1.47 -14.04
CA TYR A 2 23.35 0.57 -13.20
C TYR A 2 24.72 1.21 -12.92
N SER A 3 25.09 1.34 -11.65
CA SER A 3 26.45 1.71 -11.23
C SER A 3 26.90 0.65 -10.24
N ASN A 4 27.95 -0.12 -10.58
CA ASN A 4 28.60 -1.09 -9.69
C ASN A 4 27.60 -1.95 -8.89
N TYR A 5 26.77 -2.73 -9.60
CA TYR A 5 25.76 -3.65 -9.05
C TYR A 5 24.44 -3.01 -8.57
N PHE A 6 24.36 -1.69 -8.41
CA PHE A 6 23.14 -1.03 -7.95
C PHE A 6 22.37 -0.41 -9.11
N SER A 7 21.05 -0.55 -9.06
CA SER A 7 20.08 0.18 -9.87
C SER A 7 18.93 0.62 -8.98
N GLY A 8 18.26 1.72 -9.33
CA GLY A 8 17.02 2.08 -8.68
C GLY A 8 16.20 3.06 -9.50
N SER A 9 14.96 3.24 -9.09
CA SER A 9 14.03 4.24 -9.57
C SER A 9 13.32 4.90 -8.39
N ILE A 10 12.92 6.14 -8.59
CA ILE A 10 12.08 6.89 -7.66
C ILE A 10 10.97 7.48 -8.51
N ASP A 11 9.73 7.15 -8.15
CA ASP A 11 8.51 7.61 -8.78
C ASP A 11 7.75 8.41 -7.73
N TYR A 12 7.35 9.63 -8.08
CA TYR A 12 6.57 10.50 -7.21
C TYR A 12 5.44 11.13 -8.01
N SER A 13 4.22 10.97 -7.51
CA SER A 13 3.02 11.55 -8.09
C SER A 13 2.39 12.52 -7.10
N PHE A 14 2.09 13.71 -7.60
CA PHE A 14 1.26 14.69 -6.91
C PHE A 14 -0.05 14.87 -7.66
N MET A 15 -1.18 14.69 -6.98
CA MET A 15 -2.50 14.82 -7.58
C MET A 15 -3.43 15.64 -6.69
N VAL A 16 -4.26 16.46 -7.31
CA VAL A 16 -5.40 17.10 -6.65
C VAL A 16 -6.63 16.83 -7.51
N ALA A 17 -7.47 15.91 -7.07
CA ALA A 17 -8.72 15.54 -7.70
C ALA A 17 -9.87 16.23 -6.96
N LYS A 18 -10.46 17.25 -7.60
CA LYS A 18 -11.65 17.94 -7.13
C LYS A 18 -12.75 17.87 -8.17
N GLY A 19 -13.99 17.83 -7.71
CA GLY A 19 -15.15 17.87 -8.57
C GLY A 19 -16.44 17.86 -7.75
N ASN A 20 -17.57 17.79 -8.45
CA ASN A 20 -18.88 17.85 -7.81
C ASN A 20 -19.39 16.48 -7.37
N ASN A 21 -18.82 15.39 -7.88
CA ASN A 21 -19.26 14.03 -7.60
C ASN A 21 -18.11 13.02 -7.77
N SER A 22 -17.91 12.14 -6.79
CA SER A 22 -16.93 11.05 -6.87
C SER A 22 -17.39 9.90 -7.78
N GLN A 23 -18.71 9.72 -7.91
CA GLN A 23 -19.31 8.67 -8.73
C GLN A 23 -20.15 9.28 -9.87
N PRO A 24 -20.11 8.71 -11.09
CA PRO A 24 -20.85 9.25 -12.23
C PRO A 24 -22.37 9.32 -12.02
N LEU A 25 -22.91 8.39 -11.24
CA LEU A 25 -24.35 8.29 -10.97
C LEU A 25 -24.82 9.12 -9.77
N ALA A 26 -23.93 9.76 -9.00
CA ALA A 26 -24.33 10.48 -7.78
C ALA A 26 -25.35 11.56 -8.09
N GLY A 27 -25.12 12.41 -9.08
CA GLY A 27 -26.08 13.46 -9.44
C GLY A 27 -27.46 12.93 -9.84
N PHE A 28 -27.55 11.72 -10.42
CA PHE A 28 -28.84 11.08 -10.69
C PHE A 28 -29.50 10.57 -9.40
N ILE A 29 -28.71 9.94 -8.51
CA ILE A 29 -29.17 9.44 -7.22
C ILE A 29 -29.68 10.60 -6.36
N ASP A 30 -28.91 11.69 -6.25
CA ASP A 30 -29.27 12.88 -5.48
C ASP A 30 -30.58 13.51 -5.99
N ALA A 31 -30.71 13.63 -7.32
CA ALA A 31 -31.94 14.12 -7.93
C ALA A 31 -33.14 13.19 -7.68
N PHE A 32 -32.93 11.88 -7.67
CA PHE A 32 -33.97 10.87 -7.39
C PHE A 32 -34.37 10.85 -5.91
N SER A 33 -33.41 10.94 -4.99
CA SER A 33 -33.64 11.00 -3.54
C SER A 33 -34.13 12.37 -3.06
N LYS A 34 -34.14 13.37 -3.96
CA LYS A 34 -34.45 14.77 -3.66
C LYS A 34 -33.47 15.37 -2.65
N GLU A 35 -32.23 14.91 -2.68
CA GLU A 35 -31.11 15.50 -1.96
C GLU A 35 -30.53 16.67 -2.77
N GLU A 36 -29.89 17.60 -2.07
CA GLU A 36 -29.28 18.76 -2.70
C GLU A 36 -27.98 18.35 -3.39
N ILE A 37 -27.93 18.55 -4.71
CA ILE A 37 -26.73 18.31 -5.51
C ILE A 37 -25.61 19.25 -5.02
N PRO A 38 -24.38 18.75 -4.80
CA PRO A 38 -23.26 19.60 -4.41
C PRO A 38 -23.05 20.77 -5.38
N HIS A 39 -23.18 21.99 -4.86
CA HIS A 39 -22.94 23.24 -5.60
C HIS A 39 -21.49 23.73 -5.50
N GLN A 40 -20.64 23.02 -4.77
CA GLN A 40 -19.22 23.30 -4.60
C GLN A 40 -18.39 22.05 -4.88
N GLU A 41 -17.21 22.25 -5.47
CA GLU A 41 -16.25 21.17 -5.68
C GLU A 41 -15.62 20.76 -4.36
N TYR A 42 -15.57 19.45 -4.13
CA TYR A 42 -14.90 18.84 -2.98
C TYR A 42 -13.86 17.82 -3.46
N PHE A 43 -13.02 17.31 -2.56
CA PHE A 43 -12.02 16.30 -2.91
C PHE A 43 -12.69 14.98 -3.27
N LEU A 44 -12.35 14.40 -4.42
CA LEU A 44 -12.90 13.10 -4.82
C LEU A 44 -12.37 11.98 -3.90
N ASP A 45 -13.09 10.88 -3.79
CA ASP A 45 -12.74 9.77 -2.88
C ASP A 45 -11.41 9.08 -3.24
N PHE A 46 -11.03 9.15 -4.51
CA PHE A 46 -9.73 8.72 -5.04
C PHE A 46 -8.66 9.83 -5.04
N ASP A 47 -8.88 10.96 -4.37
CA ASP A 47 -7.88 12.04 -4.26
C ASP A 47 -6.69 11.66 -3.34
N GLN A 48 -5.64 11.12 -3.94
CA GLN A 48 -4.37 10.84 -3.27
C GLN A 48 -3.33 11.91 -3.59
N ARG A 49 -3.01 12.76 -2.61
CA ARG A 49 -2.16 13.95 -2.81
C ARG A 49 -0.71 13.63 -3.10
N HIS A 50 -0.16 12.68 -2.36
CA HIS A 50 1.22 12.23 -2.47
C HIS A 50 1.20 10.72 -2.61
N ASP A 51 1.89 10.23 -3.63
CA ASP A 51 2.19 8.82 -3.83
C ASP A 51 3.66 8.69 -4.22
N ILE A 52 4.39 7.85 -3.50
CA ILE A 52 5.83 7.67 -3.61
C ILE A 52 6.12 6.19 -3.77
N ALA A 53 6.88 5.83 -4.80
CA ALA A 53 7.45 4.51 -4.95
C ALA A 53 8.96 4.61 -5.16
N VAL A 54 9.73 3.87 -4.38
CA VAL A 54 11.18 3.81 -4.48
C VAL A 54 11.58 2.35 -4.67
N ASN A 55 12.22 2.05 -5.79
CA ASN A 55 12.78 0.74 -6.03
C ASN A 55 14.31 0.80 -5.99
N VAL A 56 14.92 -0.05 -5.19
CA VAL A 56 16.36 -0.22 -5.13
C VAL A 56 16.68 -1.69 -5.36
N ASN A 57 17.54 -1.95 -6.33
CA ASN A 57 17.93 -3.27 -6.73
C ASN A 57 19.46 -3.39 -6.71
N PHE A 58 19.94 -4.37 -5.98
CA PHE A 58 21.33 -4.81 -5.94
C PHE A 58 21.42 -6.14 -6.70
N ASN A 59 22.15 -6.14 -7.80
CA ASN A 59 22.33 -7.31 -8.66
C ASN A 59 23.82 -7.53 -8.91
N VAL A 60 24.33 -8.66 -8.45
CA VAL A 60 25.70 -9.09 -8.70
C VAL A 60 25.67 -10.14 -9.82
N PRO A 61 26.25 -9.85 -11.00
CA PRO A 61 26.36 -10.80 -12.09
C PRO A 61 27.15 -12.05 -11.73
N ARG A 62 27.06 -13.04 -12.62
CA ARG A 62 27.83 -14.29 -12.51
C ARG A 62 29.33 -13.99 -12.51
N ASN A 63 30.07 -14.70 -11.66
CA ASN A 63 31.53 -14.58 -11.51
C ASN A 63 32.02 -13.20 -11.04
N GLU A 64 31.13 -12.33 -10.57
CA GLU A 64 31.46 -11.02 -10.01
C GLU A 64 31.26 -11.01 -8.47
N GLY A 65 31.68 -9.92 -7.82
CA GLY A 65 31.63 -9.76 -6.37
C GLY A 65 32.94 -10.12 -5.63
N PRO A 66 32.98 -9.88 -4.32
CA PRO A 66 34.17 -10.11 -3.50
C PRO A 66 34.50 -11.59 -3.39
N GLU A 67 35.79 -11.90 -3.54
CA GLU A 67 36.33 -13.24 -3.34
C GLU A 67 36.68 -13.42 -1.86
N LEU A 68 36.13 -14.46 -1.25
CA LEU A 68 36.38 -14.82 0.14
C LEU A 68 36.80 -16.30 0.16
N PHE A 69 38.01 -16.61 0.60
CA PHE A 69 38.54 -17.98 0.66
C PHE A 69 38.43 -18.77 -0.67
N GLY A 70 38.63 -18.10 -1.82
CA GLY A 70 38.56 -18.74 -3.14
C GLY A 70 37.14 -18.95 -3.69
N ILE A 71 36.11 -18.50 -2.96
CA ILE A 71 34.71 -18.53 -3.42
C ILE A 71 34.15 -17.12 -3.56
N LYS A 72 33.20 -16.93 -4.48
CA LYS A 72 32.45 -15.67 -4.67
C LYS A 72 31.02 -15.84 -4.14
N PRO A 73 30.79 -15.73 -2.83
CA PRO A 73 29.49 -16.04 -2.22
C PRO A 73 28.37 -15.11 -2.70
N LEU A 74 28.71 -13.88 -3.12
CA LEU A 74 27.76 -12.90 -3.63
C LEU A 74 27.53 -12.97 -5.14
N SER A 75 28.20 -13.87 -5.89
CA SER A 75 27.92 -14.00 -7.33
C SER A 75 26.47 -14.43 -7.56
N ASP A 76 25.86 -14.08 -8.69
CA ASP A 76 24.51 -14.57 -9.04
C ASP A 76 23.45 -14.26 -7.96
N PHE A 77 23.64 -13.16 -7.22
CA PHE A 77 22.76 -12.72 -6.15
C PHE A 77 22.01 -11.47 -6.57
N ASN A 78 20.71 -11.48 -6.31
CA ASN A 78 19.85 -10.33 -6.51
C ASN A 78 19.09 -10.01 -5.23
N PHE A 79 19.07 -8.75 -4.86
CA PHE A 79 18.33 -8.23 -3.72
C PHE A 79 17.58 -6.97 -4.14
N ASN A 80 16.27 -6.99 -4.02
CA ASN A 80 15.40 -5.87 -4.33
C ASN A 80 14.70 -5.38 -3.05
N VAL A 81 14.57 -4.06 -2.95
CA VAL A 81 13.79 -3.35 -1.95
C VAL A 81 12.82 -2.45 -2.70
N LEU A 82 11.54 -2.57 -2.38
CA LEU A 82 10.48 -1.71 -2.87
C LEU A 82 9.85 -1.01 -1.67
N PHE A 83 9.98 0.30 -1.61
CA PHE A 83 9.29 1.14 -0.64
C PHE A 83 8.14 1.85 -1.35
N GLN A 84 6.96 1.81 -0.75
CA GLN A 84 5.79 2.55 -1.22
C GLN A 84 5.22 3.35 -0.05
N ALA A 85 4.80 4.58 -0.31
CA ALA A 85 4.11 5.40 0.66
C ALA A 85 3.07 6.29 -0.01
N GLY A 86 1.88 6.32 0.56
CA GLY A 86 0.75 7.08 0.05
C GLY A 86 0.12 7.94 1.13
N SER A 87 -0.21 9.17 0.77
CA SER A 87 -1.12 9.99 1.58
C SER A 87 -2.48 9.32 1.70
N GLY A 88 -3.15 9.53 2.83
CA GLY A 88 -4.45 8.94 3.06
C GLY A 88 -5.53 9.48 2.13
N LEU A 89 -6.36 8.55 1.65
CA LEU A 89 -7.55 8.88 0.85
C LEU A 89 -8.57 9.63 1.71
N PRO A 90 -9.38 10.52 1.10
CA PRO A 90 -10.41 11.24 1.83
C PRO A 90 -11.51 10.32 2.36
N TYR A 91 -12.18 10.80 3.40
CA TYR A 91 -13.44 10.23 3.89
C TYR A 91 -14.31 11.36 4.45
N THR A 92 -15.61 11.10 4.56
CA THR A 92 -16.56 12.06 5.13
C THR A 92 -16.78 11.77 6.62
N PRO A 93 -16.36 12.67 7.52
CA PRO A 93 -16.66 12.53 8.94
C PRO A 93 -18.14 12.62 9.23
N TYR A 94 -18.57 11.92 10.27
CA TYR A 94 -19.91 12.05 10.82
C TYR A 94 -19.80 12.65 12.22
N VAL A 95 -20.59 13.69 12.49
CA VAL A 95 -20.70 14.30 13.82
C VAL A 95 -22.09 14.07 14.39
N ASP A 96 -23.10 14.67 13.77
CA ASP A 96 -24.50 14.65 14.21
C ASP A 96 -25.43 14.81 12.99
N PRO A 97 -26.69 14.30 13.01
CA PRO A 97 -27.62 14.46 11.89
C PRO A 97 -27.92 15.92 11.52
N THR A 98 -27.77 16.86 12.45
CA THR A 98 -28.06 18.27 12.25
C THR A 98 -26.89 19.05 11.66
N VAL A 99 -25.68 18.48 11.68
CA VAL A 99 -24.47 19.14 11.21
C VAL A 99 -24.12 18.63 9.82
N ARG A 100 -24.23 19.51 8.83
CA ARG A 100 -23.77 19.21 7.48
C ARG A 100 -22.26 19.34 7.40
N ILE A 101 -21.59 18.21 7.21
CA ILE A 101 -20.14 18.14 6.98
C ILE A 101 -19.88 18.09 5.48
N GLU A 102 -18.86 18.81 5.03
CA GLU A 102 -18.41 18.74 3.64
C GLU A 102 -17.93 17.31 3.31
N VAL A 103 -18.38 16.79 2.17
CA VAL A 103 -18.00 15.46 1.68
C VAL A 103 -16.48 15.40 1.53
N ASN A 104 -15.87 14.30 2.01
CA ASN A 104 -14.43 14.05 1.89
C ASN A 104 -13.54 15.14 2.52
N SER A 105 -14.03 15.78 3.58
CA SER A 105 -13.34 16.85 4.31
C SER A 105 -12.21 16.38 5.24
N ALA A 106 -12.15 15.09 5.58
CA ALA A 106 -11.06 14.50 6.36
C ALA A 106 -10.30 13.43 5.55
N ARG A 107 -9.15 12.99 6.07
CA ARG A 107 -8.30 11.98 5.42
C ARG A 107 -7.95 10.86 6.37
N LYS A 108 -7.87 9.66 5.80
CA LYS A 108 -7.32 8.48 6.48
C LYS A 108 -5.83 8.72 6.82
N PRO A 109 -5.26 7.92 7.73
CA PRO A 109 -3.82 7.92 7.95
C PRO A 109 -3.03 7.63 6.66
N TRP A 110 -1.78 8.04 6.64
CA TRP A 110 -0.86 7.65 5.57
C TRP A 110 -0.60 6.14 5.62
N THR A 111 -0.33 5.57 4.46
CA THR A 111 0.09 4.17 4.33
C THR A 111 1.54 4.10 3.86
N SER A 112 2.25 3.07 4.31
CA SER A 112 3.59 2.76 3.81
C SER A 112 3.88 1.26 3.90
N THR A 113 4.58 0.74 2.91
CA THR A 113 5.05 -0.65 2.87
C THR A 113 6.51 -0.69 2.44
N VAL A 114 7.24 -1.67 2.99
CA VAL A 114 8.59 -2.03 2.53
C VAL A 114 8.57 -3.50 2.20
N ASP A 115 8.76 -3.81 0.93
CA ASP A 115 8.83 -5.16 0.42
C ASP A 115 10.27 -5.47 0.02
N ILE A 116 10.72 -6.68 0.33
CA ILE A 116 12.05 -7.14 -0.05
C ILE A 116 11.97 -8.47 -0.79
N ARG A 117 12.88 -8.65 -1.74
CA ARG A 117 13.05 -9.92 -2.45
C ARG A 117 14.53 -10.22 -2.63
N ALA A 118 14.98 -11.34 -2.10
CA ALA A 118 16.31 -11.87 -2.29
C ALA A 118 16.24 -13.13 -3.17
N VAL A 119 17.10 -13.23 -4.18
CA VAL A 119 17.22 -14.38 -5.07
C VAL A 119 18.68 -14.74 -5.22
N LYS A 120 19.01 -16.02 -5.02
CA LYS A 120 20.33 -16.58 -5.28
C LYS A 120 20.21 -17.65 -6.35
N LYS A 121 20.89 -17.47 -7.48
CA LYS A 121 20.98 -18.49 -8.51
C LYS A 121 22.19 -19.39 -8.24
N ILE A 122 21.97 -20.69 -8.35
CA ILE A 122 22.90 -21.78 -8.10
C ILE A 122 22.99 -22.57 -9.39
N TRP A 123 24.22 -22.76 -9.86
CA TRP A 123 24.51 -23.52 -11.07
C TRP A 123 24.95 -24.92 -10.69
N ILE A 124 24.28 -25.93 -11.25
CA ILE A 124 24.61 -27.36 -11.09
C ILE A 124 24.82 -27.90 -12.50
N PHE A 125 26.09 -28.04 -12.91
CA PHE A 125 26.48 -28.29 -14.32
C PHE A 125 25.87 -27.22 -15.25
N ASP A 126 25.14 -27.64 -16.28
CA ASP A 126 24.46 -26.78 -17.24
C ASP A 126 23.07 -26.33 -16.76
N PHE A 127 22.60 -26.85 -15.62
CA PHE A 127 21.30 -26.50 -15.05
C PHE A 127 21.41 -25.33 -14.07
N ALA A 128 20.39 -24.48 -14.08
CA ALA A 128 20.26 -23.39 -13.13
C ALA A 128 19.05 -23.58 -12.21
N THR A 129 19.29 -23.45 -10.91
CA THR A 129 18.24 -23.41 -9.90
C THR A 129 18.35 -22.08 -9.16
N SER A 130 17.23 -21.48 -8.75
CA SER A 130 17.23 -20.28 -7.93
C SER A 130 16.51 -20.54 -6.62
N VAL A 131 17.08 -20.07 -5.52
CA VAL A 131 16.41 -20.00 -4.22
C VAL A 131 16.02 -18.56 -3.99
N PHE A 132 14.79 -18.32 -3.52
CA PHE A 132 14.33 -16.98 -3.23
C PHE A 132 13.65 -16.88 -1.87
N VAL A 133 13.71 -15.68 -1.31
CA VAL A 133 12.92 -15.23 -0.16
C VAL A 133 12.30 -13.89 -0.52
N GLU A 134 11.01 -13.75 -0.27
CA GLU A 134 10.23 -12.53 -0.43
C GLU A 134 9.55 -12.22 0.90
N VAL A 135 9.66 -10.98 1.35
CA VAL A 135 8.93 -10.47 2.51
C VAL A 135 8.16 -9.25 2.07
N THR A 136 6.83 -9.32 2.15
CA THR A 136 5.96 -8.15 1.94
C THR A 136 5.60 -7.55 3.28
N ASN A 137 5.53 -6.23 3.37
CA ASN A 137 5.32 -5.48 4.60
C ASN A 137 6.33 -5.87 5.69
N LEU A 138 7.63 -5.72 5.38
CA LEU A 138 8.76 -6.11 6.24
C LEU A 138 8.63 -5.59 7.68
N PHE A 139 8.14 -4.36 7.84
CA PHE A 139 7.98 -3.69 9.12
C PHE A 139 6.66 -3.96 9.83
N ASP A 140 5.77 -4.79 9.25
CA ASP A 140 4.44 -5.09 9.83
C ASP A 140 3.61 -3.83 10.08
N THR A 141 3.72 -2.85 9.18
CA THR A 141 2.99 -1.59 9.32
C THR A 141 1.49 -1.84 9.12
N GLU A 142 0.68 -1.37 10.07
CA GLU A 142 -0.78 -1.43 9.99
C GLU A 142 -1.31 -0.31 9.08
N ASN A 143 -1.42 -0.62 7.79
CA ASN A 143 -1.97 0.33 6.82
C ASN A 143 -3.50 0.31 6.86
N VAL A 144 -4.09 1.45 7.22
CA VAL A 144 -5.54 1.59 7.41
C VAL A 144 -6.24 1.83 6.07
N ARG A 145 -7.06 0.87 5.64
CA ARG A 145 -7.87 0.92 4.41
C ARG A 145 -9.23 1.57 4.64
N TYR A 146 -9.84 1.26 5.78
CA TYR A 146 -11.16 1.72 6.16
C TYR A 146 -11.13 2.39 7.54
N VAL A 147 -11.96 3.43 7.70
CA VAL A 147 -12.17 4.12 8.96
C VAL A 147 -13.65 4.34 9.18
N TYR A 148 -14.09 4.29 10.43
CA TYR A 148 -15.43 4.74 10.78
C TYR A 148 -15.52 6.25 10.70
N SER A 149 -16.55 6.77 10.01
CA SER A 149 -16.75 8.21 9.80
C SER A 149 -16.77 9.02 11.10
N ARG A 150 -17.24 8.46 12.22
CA ARG A 150 -17.33 9.17 13.51
C ARG A 150 -15.98 9.44 14.17
N THR A 151 -15.02 8.53 14.01
CA THR A 151 -13.77 8.54 14.79
C THR A 151 -12.52 8.69 13.93
N GLY A 152 -12.62 8.40 12.63
CA GLY A 152 -11.47 8.31 11.74
C GLY A 152 -10.54 7.13 12.05
N LYS A 153 -11.00 6.15 12.84
CA LYS A 153 -10.22 4.97 13.23
C LYS A 153 -10.83 3.68 12.64
N PRO A 154 -10.02 2.64 12.41
CA PRO A 154 -10.48 1.38 11.84
C PRO A 154 -11.36 0.56 12.78
N PHE A 155 -11.11 0.58 14.10
CA PHE A 155 -11.76 -0.33 15.07
C PHE A 155 -12.57 0.39 16.15
N ASP A 156 -12.94 1.64 15.91
CA ASP A 156 -13.68 2.46 16.86
C ASP A 156 -14.88 3.07 16.14
N THR A 157 -16.05 2.49 16.34
CA THR A 157 -17.30 2.96 15.72
C THR A 157 -17.74 4.34 16.24
N GLY A 158 -17.22 4.78 17.40
CA GLY A 158 -17.67 6.00 18.07
C GLY A 158 -19.06 5.89 18.70
N GLN A 159 -19.66 4.69 18.74
CA GLN A 159 -20.93 4.41 19.41
C GLN A 159 -20.84 3.08 20.16
N ALA A 160 -20.68 3.15 21.49
CA ALA A 160 -20.71 1.96 22.32
C ALA A 160 -22.14 1.40 22.43
N GLY A 161 -22.32 0.11 22.15
CA GLY A 161 -23.54 -0.63 22.50
C GLY A 161 -24.70 -0.62 21.48
N LEU A 162 -24.42 -0.38 20.19
CA LEU A 162 -25.41 -0.62 19.13
C LEU A 162 -25.56 -2.13 18.85
N VAL A 163 -26.73 -2.53 18.36
CA VAL A 163 -26.96 -3.90 17.88
C VAL A 163 -26.02 -4.15 16.70
N GLY A 164 -25.06 -5.06 16.86
CA GLY A 164 -24.01 -5.34 15.87
C GLY A 164 -22.65 -4.68 16.12
N SER A 165 -22.50 -3.86 17.16
CA SER A 165 -21.21 -3.27 17.58
C SER A 165 -20.62 -4.01 18.80
N SER A 166 -20.38 -5.32 18.66
CA SER A 166 -19.54 -6.01 19.64
C SER A 166 -18.07 -5.64 19.39
N PRO A 167 -17.20 -5.68 20.42
CA PRO A 167 -15.76 -5.48 20.22
C PRO A 167 -15.16 -6.40 19.14
N ASP A 168 -15.73 -7.60 18.97
CA ASP A 168 -15.32 -8.57 17.94
C ASP A 168 -15.82 -8.18 16.54
N ALA A 169 -17.01 -7.57 16.42
CA ALA A 169 -17.55 -7.10 15.15
C ALA A 169 -16.82 -5.84 14.66
N ASP A 170 -16.40 -4.98 15.59
CA ASP A 170 -15.67 -3.75 15.29
C ASP A 170 -14.20 -4.02 14.90
N HIS A 171 -13.59 -5.09 15.43
CA HIS A 171 -12.25 -5.57 15.03
C HIS A 171 -12.26 -6.40 13.75
N ASN A 172 -12.72 -5.80 12.65
CA ASN A 172 -12.68 -6.45 11.34
C ASN A 172 -11.29 -6.31 10.69
N PRO A 173 -10.51 -7.41 10.51
CA PRO A 173 -9.17 -7.33 9.92
C PRO A 173 -9.17 -6.83 8.47
N ALA A 174 -10.31 -6.87 7.76
CA ALA A 174 -10.42 -6.34 6.40
C ALA A 174 -10.27 -4.81 6.32
N TYR A 175 -10.28 -4.11 7.44
CA TYR A 175 -10.04 -2.66 7.51
C TYR A 175 -8.56 -2.28 7.44
N LEU A 176 -7.67 -3.25 7.60
CA LEU A 176 -6.24 -3.08 7.44
C LEU A 176 -5.76 -3.81 6.17
N ASP A 177 -4.65 -3.37 5.62
CA ASP A 177 -3.92 -4.17 4.62
C ASP A 177 -3.29 -5.42 5.26
N PRO A 178 -2.90 -6.42 4.45
CA PRO A 178 -2.28 -7.63 4.96
C PRO A 178 -1.05 -7.35 5.85
N PRO A 179 -0.88 -8.14 6.93
CA PRO A 179 0.31 -8.06 7.78
C PRO A 179 1.54 -8.57 7.01
N ARG A 180 2.69 -8.63 7.69
CA ARG A 180 3.91 -9.20 7.11
C ARG A 180 3.69 -10.63 6.59
N ILE A 181 4.02 -10.85 5.32
CA ILE A 181 4.00 -12.19 4.70
C ILE A 181 5.41 -12.55 4.25
N ILE A 182 5.86 -13.75 4.61
CA ILE A 182 7.16 -14.29 4.23
C ILE A 182 6.91 -15.47 3.28
N LYS A 183 7.49 -15.42 2.09
CA LYS A 183 7.49 -16.51 1.12
C LYS A 183 8.92 -16.92 0.86
N ALA A 184 9.18 -18.22 0.82
CA ALA A 184 10.47 -18.76 0.40
C ALA A 184 10.22 -19.93 -0.54
N GLY A 185 11.13 -20.15 -1.48
CA GLY A 185 10.94 -21.21 -2.46
C GLY A 185 12.16 -21.47 -3.32
N ILE A 186 12.03 -22.52 -4.12
CA ILE A 186 13.02 -22.94 -5.10
C ILE A 186 12.36 -22.86 -6.48
N GLN A 187 13.04 -22.26 -7.44
CA GLN A 187 12.63 -22.13 -8.82
C GLN A 187 13.63 -22.87 -9.71
N LEU A 188 13.15 -23.84 -10.47
CA LEU A 188 13.94 -24.51 -11.51
C LEU A 188 13.91 -23.66 -12.77
N ILE A 189 15.08 -23.34 -13.31
CA ILE A 189 15.22 -22.63 -14.58
C ILE A 189 15.73 -23.67 -15.58
N LEU A 190 14.79 -24.20 -16.38
CA LEU A 190 15.05 -25.13 -17.48
C LEU A 190 15.61 -24.39 -18.69
#